data_AF-A0A3P7FLF2-F1
#
_entry.id   AF-A0A3P7FLF2-F1
#
_cell.length_a   1.000
_cell.length_b   1.000
_cell.length_c   1.000
_cell.angle_alpha   90.00
_cell.angle_beta   90.00
_cell.angle_gamma   90.00
#
_symmetry.space_group_name_H-M   'P 1'
#
loop_
_entity.id
_entity.type
_entity.pdbx_description
1 polymer ?
#
loop_
_entity_poly.entity_id
_entity_poly.type
_entity_poly.pdbx_seq_one_letter_code
_entity_poly.pdbx_strand_id
1 'polypeptide(L)' 'MIPDGYITEAKIPRKWYDVGKIELAGKFAGETRDCDHPNNHRP' A
#
# COMPACT_ATOMS: atom_id res chain seq x y z
N MET A 1 9.25 -4.29 0.15
CA MET A 1 9.58 -4.63 -1.25
C MET A 1 8.90 -5.96 -1.57
N ILE A 2 8.08 -6.01 -2.62
CA ILE A 2 7.41 -7.24 -3.06
C ILE A 2 8.25 -7.81 -4.21
N PRO A 3 8.62 -9.11 -4.21
CA PRO A 3 9.43 -9.65 -5.31
C PRO A 3 8.63 -9.70 -6.62
N ASP A 4 9.27 -9.34 -7.73
CA ASP A 4 8.63 -9.23 -9.06
C ASP A 4 7.89 -10.50 -9.48
N GLY A 5 8.37 -11.68 -9.07
CA GLY A 5 7.73 -12.97 -9.37
C GLY A 5 6.35 -13.19 -8.73
N TYR A 6 5.91 -12.29 -7.85
CA TYR A 6 4.57 -12.27 -7.24
C TYR A 6 3.66 -11.18 -7.83
N ILE A 7 4.19 -10.29 -8.67
CA ILE A 7 3.41 -9.26 -9.36
C ILE A 7 2.71 -9.91 -10.57
N THR A 8 1.40 -9.72 -10.68
CA THR A 8 0.60 -10.27 -11.77
C THR A 8 -0.18 -9.15 -12.44
N GLU A 9 0.12 -8.88 -13.72
CA GLU A 9 -0.61 -7.93 -14.57
C GLU A 9 -1.91 -8.56 -15.11
N ALA A 10 -2.80 -8.97 -14.21
CA ALA A 10 -4.11 -9.49 -14.56
C ALA A 10 -5.09 -9.28 -13.40
N LYS A 11 -6.38 -9.46 -13.66
CA LYS A 11 -7.43 -9.33 -12.62
C LYS A 11 -7.33 -10.36 -11.50
N ILE A 12 -6.67 -11.50 -11.76
CA ILE A 12 -6.59 -12.63 -10.82
C ILE A 12 -5.12 -12.94 -10.55
N PRO A 13 -4.66 -12.92 -9.27
CA PRO A 13 -3.29 -13.28 -8.92
C PRO A 13 -3.07 -14.79 -9.06
N ARG A 14 -1.84 -15.18 -9.42
CA ARG A 14 -1.47 -16.61 -9.59
C ARG A 14 -0.73 -17.19 -8.39
N LYS A 15 -0.24 -16.35 -7.47
CA LYS A 15 0.60 -16.74 -6.34
C LYS A 15 0.31 -15.87 -5.14
N TRP A 16 0.57 -16.43 -3.96
CA TRP A 16 0.45 -15.75 -2.68
C TRP A 16 1.84 -15.49 -2.11
N TYR A 17 2.06 -14.27 -1.62
CA TYR A 17 3.28 -13.89 -0.92
C TYR A 17 2.96 -13.58 0.53
N ASP A 18 3.59 -14.29 1.46
CA ASP A 18 3.50 -14.00 2.89
C ASP A 18 4.54 -12.94 3.26
N VAL A 19 4.05 -11.79 3.69
CA VAL A 19 4.86 -10.62 4.09
C VAL A 19 5.13 -10.58 5.59
N GLY A 20 4.58 -11.52 6.37
CA GLY A 20 4.66 -11.52 7.82
C GLY A 20 3.96 -10.31 8.45
N LYS A 21 4.60 -9.72 9.46
CA LYS A 21 4.08 -8.56 10.20
C LYS A 21 4.66 -7.26 9.66
N ILE A 22 3.79 -6.35 9.24
CA ILE A 22 4.16 -5.00 8.80
C ILE A 22 3.70 -3.98 9.85
N GLU A 23 4.60 -3.09 10.26
CA GLU A 23 4.29 -1.95 11.13
C GLU A 23 3.85 -0.75 10.29
N LEU A 24 2.60 -0.30 10.44
CA LEU A 24 1.98 0.77 9.64
C LEU A 24 1.79 2.09 10.41
N ALA A 25 1.95 2.08 11.73
CA ALA A 25 1.82 3.28 12.56
C ALA A 25 3.14 4.07 12.65
N GLY A 26 4.27 3.42 12.39
CA GLY A 26 5.56 4.09 12.27
C GLY A 26 5.55 5.15 11.17
N LYS A 27 6.26 6.27 11.40
CA LYS A 27 6.54 7.28 10.37
C LYS A 27 7.98 7.12 9.94
N PHE A 28 8.22 6.87 8.65
CA PHE A 28 9.57 6.85 8.11
C PHE A 28 10.08 8.29 7.89
N ALA A 29 11.40 8.51 8.01
CA ALA A 29 11.99 9.80 7.72
C ALA A 29 11.72 10.19 6.24
N GLY A 30 11.06 11.34 6.03
CA GLY A 30 10.64 11.80 4.71
C GLY A 30 9.26 11.32 4.25
N GLU A 31 8.57 10.46 5.02
CA GLU A 31 7.21 10.04 4.68
C GLU A 31 6.22 11.21 4.76
N THR A 32 5.48 11.41 3.66
CA THR A 32 4.34 12.30 3.57
C THR A 32 3.11 11.46 3.26
N ARG A 33 2.03 11.63 4.03
CA ARG A 33 0.76 10.95 3.79
C ARG A 33 -0.16 11.93 3.08
N ASP A 34 -0.51 11.63 1.84
CA ASP A 34 -1.51 12.41 1.13
C ASP A 34 -2.90 11.95 1.58
N CYS A 35 -3.62 12.84 2.25
CA CYS A 35 -4.97 12.57 2.72
C CYS A 35 -5.95 13.08 1.67
N ASP A 36 -6.19 12.29 0.62
CA ASP A 36 -7.28 12.52 -0.33
C ASP A 36 -8.63 12.23 0.36
N HIS A 37 -9.03 13.13 1.26
CA HIS A 37 -10.35 13.07 1.87
C HIS A 37 -11.33 13.84 0.98
N PRO A 38 -12.22 13.16 0.21
CA PRO A 38 -13.15 13.84 -0.70
C PRO A 38 -14.20 14.72 0.02
N ASN A 39 -14.23 14.77 1.36
CA ASN A 39 -15.20 15.59 2.09
C ASN A 39 -14.62 16.90 2.66
N ASN A 40 -13.46 17.40 2.20
CA ASN A 40 -13.04 18.76 2.56
C ASN A 40 -13.67 19.87 1.68
N HIS A 41 -14.61 19.52 0.81
CA HIS A 41 -15.58 20.49 0.30
C HIS A 41 -16.69 20.70 1.35
N ARG A 42 -16.32 21.29 2.49
CA ARG A 42 -17.29 21.88 3.41
C ARG A 42 -17.82 23.16 2.72
N PRO A 43 -19.15 23.34 2.59
CA PRO A 43 -19.76 24.56 2.04
C PRO A 43 -19.36 25.81 2.81
#